data_AF-A0AAW7WD18-F1
#
_entry.id   AF-A0AAW7WD18-F1
#
_cell.length_a   1.000
_cell.length_b   1.000
_cell.length_c   1.000
_cell.angle_alpha   90.00
_cell.angle_beta   90.00
_cell.angle_gamma   90.00
#
_symmetry.space_group_name_H-M   'P 1'
#
loop_
_entity.id
_entity.type
_entity.pdbx_description
1 polymer ?
#
loop_
_entity_poly.entity_id
_entity_poly.type
_entity_poly.pdbx_seq_one_letter_code
_entity_poly.pdbx_strand_id
1 'polypeptide(L)'
;MGFDPRHWSGGRPEQRVTSNVEALLAENDALRRELSRLNRELERLQRQQRQRIRTEPRSHRPWSEPSAQAQPRISSQQVRVWGQALAQQSGWTALRQSGLEVLVDQLNRSSFPAHLTLDQRLDRLVPGLGTDLIAAVGAKPNKQTTAVLAAFALFGVRASEWLDEDPRRVVEQLRQRQDRSGSRRQGRRTRTDQRQTDRQDDGDARDPRRAALRVLGLDANASLAEIKQAHRKLVKQHHPDLGGSAEAFRRVNEAYQSLVQ
;
A
#
# COMPACT_ATOMS: atom_id res chain seq x y z
N MET A 1 30.81 31.48 16.86
CA MET A 1 31.32 30.47 17.81
C MET A 1 30.32 29.32 17.74
N GLY A 2 30.51 28.24 16.99
CA GLY A 2 31.66 27.33 16.93
C GLY A 2 31.27 26.07 17.72
N PHE A 3 30.47 25.17 17.12
CA PHE A 3 30.07 23.90 17.74
C PHE A 3 31.28 22.96 17.74
N ASP A 4 31.81 22.67 18.93
CA ASP A 4 32.99 21.83 19.13
C ASP A 4 32.55 20.39 19.49
N PRO A 5 32.81 19.38 18.63
CA PRO A 5 32.28 18.03 18.79
C PRO A 5 33.05 17.16 19.79
N ARG A 6 33.90 17.73 20.66
CA ARG A 6 34.83 16.98 21.52
C ARG A 6 34.30 16.57 22.90
N HIS A 7 33.01 16.74 23.19
CA HIS A 7 32.47 16.53 24.55
C HIS A 7 31.46 15.38 24.69
N TRP A 8 31.30 14.52 23.68
CA TRP A 8 30.40 13.37 23.84
C TRP A 8 31.15 12.16 24.39
N SER A 9 31.17 12.00 25.71
CA SER A 9 31.68 10.81 26.39
C SER A 9 30.62 10.17 27.28
N GLY A 10 30.14 8.99 26.84
CA GLY A 10 29.57 7.84 27.58
C GLY A 10 28.29 8.03 28.43
N GLY A 11 27.32 7.12 28.46
CA GLY A 11 27.20 5.79 27.86
C GLY A 11 26.00 5.03 28.45
N ARG A 12 25.50 4.04 27.70
CA ARG A 12 24.88 2.81 28.22
C ARG A 12 25.45 1.66 27.40
N PRO A 13 26.02 0.60 28.02
CA PRO A 13 26.57 -0.52 27.29
C PRO A 13 25.43 -1.48 26.97
N GLU A 14 24.83 -1.37 25.79
CA GLU A 14 24.05 -2.47 25.23
C GLU A 14 25.01 -3.51 24.66
N GLN A 15 25.00 -4.67 25.32
CA GLN A 15 25.39 -6.00 24.84
C GLN A 15 26.51 -6.04 23.79
N ARG A 16 27.69 -6.45 24.26
CA ARG A 16 28.82 -6.88 23.43
C ARG A 16 28.40 -8.02 22.49
N VAL A 17 27.96 -7.67 21.27
CA VAL A 17 28.04 -8.54 20.10
C VAL A 17 29.49 -8.48 19.61
N THR A 18 30.41 -9.03 20.41
CA THR A 18 31.82 -9.15 20.03
C THR A 18 32.10 -10.59 19.67
N SER A 19 31.73 -10.96 18.45
CA SER A 19 32.49 -11.91 17.62
C SER A 19 31.75 -12.05 16.28
N ASN A 20 32.23 -11.56 15.15
CA ASN A 20 33.49 -10.93 14.81
C ASN A 20 33.15 -10.29 13.45
N VAL A 21 32.93 -8.97 13.38
CA VAL A 21 32.44 -8.30 12.15
C VAL A 21 33.37 -8.61 10.97
N GLU A 22 34.67 -8.70 11.24
CA GLU A 22 35.68 -9.11 10.26
C GLU A 22 35.50 -10.56 9.79
N ALA A 23 35.10 -11.48 10.66
CA ALA A 23 34.79 -12.86 10.24
C ALA A 23 33.54 -12.93 9.36
N LEU A 24 32.50 -12.16 9.68
CA LEU A 24 31.29 -12.10 8.87
C LEU A 24 31.56 -11.46 7.50
N LEU A 25 32.42 -10.44 7.45
CA LEU A 25 32.87 -9.84 6.18
C LEU A 25 33.72 -10.82 5.37
N ALA A 26 34.64 -11.54 6.01
CA ALA A 26 35.45 -12.57 5.37
C ALA A 26 34.61 -13.73 4.82
N GLU A 27 33.58 -14.15 5.56
CA GLU A 27 32.60 -15.14 5.12
C GLU A 27 31.77 -14.61 3.95
N ASN A 28 31.34 -13.34 3.99
CA ASN A 28 30.62 -12.73 2.86
C ASN A 28 31.48 -12.69 1.59
N ASP A 29 32.76 -12.33 1.71
CA ASP A 29 33.69 -12.31 0.59
C ASP A 29 34.03 -13.73 0.10
N ALA A 30 34.09 -14.73 0.98
CA ALA A 30 34.19 -16.14 0.60
C ALA A 30 32.97 -16.58 -0.21
N LEU A 31 31.76 -16.30 0.26
CA LEU A 31 30.51 -16.62 -0.43
C LEU A 31 30.39 -15.91 -1.79
N ARG A 32 30.80 -14.64 -1.87
CA ARG A 32 30.84 -13.89 -3.16
C ARG A 32 31.80 -14.52 -4.16
N ARG A 33 32.96 -15.01 -3.71
CA ARG A 33 33.92 -15.71 -4.55
C ARG A 33 33.37 -17.06 -5.01
N GLU A 34 32.67 -17.78 -4.15
CA GLU A 34 32.04 -19.06 -4.47
C GLU A 34 30.91 -18.89 -5.49
N LEU A 35 30.01 -17.91 -5.30
CA LEU A 35 28.99 -17.56 -6.28
C LEU A 35 29.59 -17.19 -7.64
N SER A 36 30.67 -16.39 -7.63
CA SER A 36 31.39 -16.01 -8.85
C SER A 36 32.07 -17.21 -9.53
N ARG A 37 32.48 -18.23 -8.78
CA ARG A 37 33.02 -19.48 -9.30
C ARG A 37 31.91 -20.33 -9.93
N LEU A 38 30.82 -20.54 -9.20
CA LEU A 38 29.67 -21.34 -9.67
C LEU A 38 29.04 -20.72 -10.92
N ASN A 39 28.94 -19.40 -11.00
CA ASN A 39 28.40 -18.74 -12.19
C ASN A 39 29.31 -18.92 -13.42
N ARG A 40 30.63 -18.89 -13.24
CA ARG A 40 31.60 -19.19 -14.30
C ARG A 40 31.53 -20.66 -14.74
N GLU A 41 31.29 -21.57 -13.81
CA GLU A 41 31.11 -23.00 -14.09
C GLU A 41 29.81 -23.27 -14.87
N LEU A 42 28.71 -22.65 -14.44
CA LEU A 42 27.44 -22.68 -15.16
C LEU A 42 27.60 -22.17 -16.59
N GLU A 43 28.31 -21.05 -16.77
CA GLU A 43 28.55 -20.47 -18.08
C GLU A 43 29.41 -21.39 -18.96
N ARG A 44 30.42 -22.07 -18.38
CA ARG A 44 31.21 -23.09 -19.09
C ARG A 44 30.35 -24.26 -19.53
N LEU A 45 29.52 -24.80 -18.64
CA LEU A 45 28.63 -25.92 -18.96
C LEU A 45 27.62 -25.55 -20.06
N GLN A 46 27.05 -24.34 -20.00
CA GLN A 46 26.15 -23.85 -21.06
C GLN A 46 26.86 -23.63 -22.40
N ARG A 47 28.13 -23.18 -22.39
CA ARG A 47 28.94 -23.06 -23.61
C ARG A 47 29.28 -24.43 -24.18
N GLN A 48 29.64 -25.40 -23.34
CA GLN A 48 29.89 -26.77 -23.74
C GLN A 48 28.63 -27.41 -24.33
N GLN A 49 27.47 -27.24 -23.70
CA GLN A 49 26.20 -27.73 -24.22
C GLN A 49 25.88 -27.12 -25.59
N ARG A 50 26.07 -25.81 -25.76
CA ARG A 50 25.91 -25.13 -27.06
C ARG A 50 26.89 -25.63 -28.12
N GLN A 51 28.13 -25.90 -27.75
CA GLN A 51 29.14 -26.45 -28.66
C GLN A 51 28.80 -27.90 -29.05
N ARG A 52 28.35 -28.75 -28.11
CA ARG A 52 27.90 -30.12 -28.39
C ARG A 52 26.76 -30.15 -29.41
N ILE A 53 25.76 -29.28 -29.24
CA ILE A 53 24.65 -29.12 -30.20
C ILE A 53 25.16 -28.70 -31.58
N ARG A 54 26.25 -27.92 -31.64
CA ARG A 54 26.83 -27.43 -32.90
C ARG A 54 27.75 -28.45 -33.58
N THR A 55 28.36 -29.37 -32.83
CA THR A 55 29.34 -30.35 -33.33
C THR A 55 28.79 -31.76 -33.54
N GLU A 56 27.53 -32.04 -33.17
CA GLU A 56 26.88 -33.32 -33.53
C GLU A 56 26.73 -33.44 -35.06
N PRO A 57 27.26 -34.50 -35.71
CA PRO A 57 27.04 -34.75 -37.13
C PRO A 57 25.55 -34.98 -37.37
N ARG A 58 24.99 -34.38 -38.42
CA ARG A 58 23.59 -34.58 -38.87
C ARG A 58 23.40 -35.99 -39.45
N SER A 59 23.59 -37.03 -38.66
CA SER A 59 23.14 -38.38 -39.01
C SER A 59 21.72 -38.55 -38.46
N HIS A 60 20.75 -38.39 -39.36
CA HIS A 60 19.36 -38.84 -39.23
C HIS A 60 18.80 -38.90 -37.80
N ARG A 61 18.60 -37.74 -37.18
CA ARG A 61 17.36 -37.58 -36.42
C ARG A 61 16.27 -37.41 -37.48
N PRO A 62 15.14 -38.14 -37.42
CA PRO A 62 13.95 -37.70 -38.12
C PRO A 62 13.76 -36.22 -37.76
N TRP A 63 13.32 -35.39 -38.70
CA TRP A 63 12.81 -34.09 -38.35
C TRP A 63 11.70 -34.32 -37.31
N SER A 64 12.07 -34.28 -36.03
CA SER A 64 11.15 -33.88 -34.99
C SER A 64 11.01 -32.40 -35.29
N GLU A 65 9.83 -31.98 -35.70
CA GLU A 65 9.39 -30.59 -35.52
C GLU A 65 9.99 -30.08 -34.20
N PRO A 66 10.45 -28.82 -34.09
CA PRO A 66 10.73 -28.26 -32.77
C PRO A 66 9.48 -28.55 -31.97
N SER A 67 9.56 -29.49 -31.02
CA SER A 67 8.36 -30.06 -30.43
C SER A 67 7.55 -28.87 -29.96
N ALA A 68 6.35 -28.70 -30.52
CA ALA A 68 5.45 -27.58 -30.24
C ALA A 68 4.94 -27.61 -28.77
N GLN A 69 5.68 -28.31 -27.91
CA GLN A 69 5.42 -28.78 -26.58
C GLN A 69 6.78 -28.81 -25.84
N ALA A 70 7.49 -27.67 -25.81
CA ALA A 70 8.33 -27.43 -24.64
C ALA A 70 7.40 -27.58 -23.43
N GLN A 71 7.70 -28.49 -22.50
CA GLN A 71 6.82 -28.69 -21.36
C GLN A 71 6.65 -27.35 -20.64
N PRO A 72 5.39 -26.91 -20.41
CA PRO A 72 5.16 -25.61 -19.80
C PRO A 72 5.83 -25.60 -18.43
N ARG A 73 6.58 -24.53 -18.14
CA ARG A 73 7.32 -24.39 -16.88
C ARG A 73 6.38 -24.39 -15.68
N ILE A 74 5.16 -23.90 -15.89
CA ILE A 74 4.07 -23.91 -14.93
C ILE A 74 2.86 -24.56 -15.58
N SER A 75 2.36 -25.64 -14.97
CA SER A 75 1.15 -26.32 -15.44
C SER A 75 -0.11 -25.77 -14.76
N SER A 76 -1.27 -25.91 -15.41
CA SER A 76 -2.57 -25.58 -14.80
C SER A 76 -2.87 -26.42 -13.55
N GLN A 77 -2.29 -27.62 -13.44
CA GLN A 77 -2.38 -28.45 -12.25
C GLN A 77 -1.57 -27.85 -11.09
N GLN A 78 -0.36 -27.37 -11.37
CA GLN A 78 0.50 -26.73 -10.36
C GLN A 78 -0.14 -25.46 -9.79
N VAL A 79 -0.72 -24.61 -10.66
CA VAL A 79 -1.47 -23.42 -10.22
C VAL A 79 -2.66 -23.81 -9.33
N ARG A 80 -3.36 -24.90 -9.65
CA ARG A 80 -4.45 -25.42 -8.80
C ARG A 80 -3.95 -25.90 -7.44
N VAL A 81 -2.82 -26.61 -7.39
CA VAL A 81 -2.20 -27.07 -6.14
C VAL A 81 -1.80 -25.88 -5.26
N TRP A 82 -1.12 -24.89 -5.82
CA TRP A 82 -0.80 -23.65 -5.10
C TRP A 82 -2.04 -22.91 -4.61
N GLY A 83 -3.06 -22.79 -5.47
CA GLY A 83 -4.33 -22.16 -5.12
C GLY A 83 -5.04 -22.85 -3.96
N GLN A 84 -5.05 -24.19 -3.92
CA GLN A 84 -5.58 -24.98 -2.83
C GLN A 84 -4.75 -24.84 -1.55
N ALA A 85 -3.42 -24.88 -1.67
CA ALA A 85 -2.50 -24.70 -0.55
C ALA A 85 -2.71 -23.33 0.12
N LEU A 86 -2.82 -22.24 -0.65
CA LEU A 86 -3.13 -20.91 -0.14
C LEU A 86 -4.51 -20.86 0.54
N ALA A 87 -5.51 -21.54 -0.02
CA ALA A 87 -6.87 -21.53 0.51
C ALA A 87 -7.02 -22.20 1.88
N GLN A 88 -6.11 -23.13 2.22
CA GLN A 88 -6.09 -23.81 3.51
C GLN A 88 -5.43 -22.97 4.63
N GLN A 89 -4.80 -21.85 4.30
CA GLN A 89 -4.05 -21.07 5.29
C GLN A 89 -4.93 -20.12 6.10
N SER A 90 -4.50 -19.84 7.32
CA SER A 90 -5.11 -18.82 8.17
C SER A 90 -5.04 -17.45 7.50
N GLY A 91 -6.13 -16.68 7.59
CA GLY A 91 -6.24 -15.37 6.96
C GLY A 91 -6.69 -15.38 5.49
N TRP A 92 -6.80 -16.55 4.84
CA TRP A 92 -7.34 -16.65 3.47
C TRP A 92 -8.73 -16.01 3.33
N THR A 93 -9.60 -16.18 4.32
CA THR A 93 -10.97 -15.65 4.32
C THR A 93 -11.02 -14.12 4.29
N ALA A 94 -10.02 -13.43 4.84
CA ALA A 94 -9.92 -11.97 4.84
C ALA A 94 -9.52 -11.41 3.46
N LEU A 95 -8.83 -12.20 2.63
CA LEU A 95 -8.48 -11.80 1.27
C LEU A 95 -9.73 -11.71 0.40
N ARG A 96 -9.82 -10.64 -0.41
CA ARG A 96 -10.90 -10.47 -1.38
C ARG A 96 -10.32 -10.54 -2.78
N GLN A 97 -11.00 -11.24 -3.69
CA GLN A 97 -10.56 -11.36 -5.08
C GLN A 97 -10.34 -9.97 -5.72
N SER A 98 -11.30 -9.05 -5.57
CA SER A 98 -11.17 -7.68 -6.07
C SER A 98 -10.00 -6.91 -5.44
N GLY A 99 -9.65 -7.22 -4.19
CA GLY A 99 -8.49 -6.65 -3.52
C GLY A 99 -7.18 -7.15 -4.12
N LEU A 100 -7.11 -8.44 -4.46
CA LEU A 100 -5.95 -9.06 -5.10
C LEU A 100 -5.75 -8.58 -6.54
N GLU A 101 -6.83 -8.41 -7.31
CA GLU A 101 -6.77 -7.85 -8.68
C GLU A 101 -6.18 -6.43 -8.66
N VAL A 102 -6.71 -5.57 -7.78
CA VAL A 102 -6.17 -4.21 -7.57
C VAL A 102 -4.71 -4.25 -7.14
N LEU A 103 -4.33 -5.21 -6.29
CA LEU A 103 -2.96 -5.35 -5.82
C LEU A 103 -2.02 -5.75 -6.97
N VAL A 104 -2.42 -6.68 -7.84
CA VAL A 104 -1.64 -7.08 -9.03
C VAL A 104 -1.40 -5.86 -9.92
N ASP A 105 -2.45 -5.10 -10.23
CA ASP A 105 -2.35 -3.88 -11.04
C ASP A 105 -1.44 -2.84 -10.40
N GLN A 106 -1.60 -2.61 -9.10
CA GLN A 106 -0.77 -1.65 -8.36
C GLN A 106 0.70 -2.07 -8.35
N LEU A 107 0.97 -3.35 -8.08
CA LEU A 107 2.32 -3.91 -8.12
C LEU A 107 2.91 -3.72 -9.51
N ASN A 108 2.16 -4.03 -10.56
CA ASN A 108 2.62 -3.89 -11.94
C ASN A 108 2.94 -2.43 -12.30
N ARG A 109 2.08 -1.47 -11.93
CA ARG A 109 2.35 -0.03 -12.14
C ARG A 109 3.56 0.48 -11.35
N SER A 110 3.81 -0.09 -10.18
CA SER A 110 5.00 0.24 -9.37
C SER A 110 6.26 -0.54 -9.78
N SER A 111 6.12 -1.50 -10.70
CA SER A 111 7.23 -2.30 -11.19
C SER A 111 8.04 -1.51 -12.19
N PHE A 112 9.34 -1.77 -12.26
CA PHE A 112 10.18 -1.28 -13.34
C PHE A 112 10.47 -2.42 -14.33
N PRO A 113 10.18 -2.25 -15.63
CA PRO A 113 9.51 -1.11 -16.28
C PRO A 113 7.97 -1.12 -16.10
N ALA A 114 7.37 0.05 -15.87
CA ALA A 114 5.94 0.18 -15.56
C ALA A 114 4.96 -0.04 -16.74
N HIS A 115 5.49 -0.04 -17.96
CA HIS A 115 4.70 -0.24 -19.18
C HIS A 115 4.51 -1.72 -19.53
N LEU A 116 5.27 -2.62 -18.91
CA LEU A 116 5.17 -4.05 -19.18
C LEU A 116 4.05 -4.67 -18.36
N THR A 117 3.34 -5.62 -18.94
CA THR A 117 2.40 -6.47 -18.22
C THR A 117 3.15 -7.49 -17.35
N LEU A 118 2.45 -8.14 -16.42
CA LEU A 118 3.05 -9.12 -15.50
C LEU A 118 3.72 -10.26 -16.26
N ASP A 119 3.06 -10.80 -17.27
CA ASP A 119 3.55 -11.86 -18.16
C ASP A 119 4.83 -11.43 -18.90
N GLN A 120 4.83 -10.28 -19.57
CA GLN A 120 6.00 -9.76 -20.27
C GLN A 120 7.20 -9.57 -19.32
N ARG A 121 6.94 -9.11 -18.09
CA ARG A 121 7.99 -8.93 -17.08
C ARG A 121 8.57 -10.26 -16.64
N LEU A 122 7.73 -11.27 -16.39
CA LEU A 122 8.19 -12.61 -16.03
C LEU A 122 8.96 -13.27 -17.19
N ASP A 123 8.50 -13.10 -18.42
CA ASP A 123 9.16 -13.64 -19.62
C ASP A 123 10.54 -13.02 -19.87
N ARG A 124 10.75 -11.76 -19.49
CA ARG A 124 12.08 -11.13 -19.54
C ARG A 124 13.04 -11.68 -18.49
N LEU A 125 12.54 -12.18 -17.36
CA LEU A 125 13.37 -12.80 -16.32
C LEU A 125 13.66 -14.27 -16.67
N VAL A 126 12.62 -15.00 -17.07
CA VAL A 126 12.69 -16.40 -17.49
C VAL A 126 11.82 -16.56 -18.73
N PRO A 127 12.41 -16.80 -19.91
CA PRO A 127 11.64 -16.95 -21.15
C PRO A 127 10.54 -18.02 -21.04
N GLY A 128 9.31 -17.62 -21.34
CA GLY A 128 8.11 -18.46 -21.35
C GLY A 128 7.37 -18.56 -20.01
N LEU A 129 7.96 -18.10 -18.89
CA LEU A 129 7.35 -18.22 -17.57
C LEU A 129 6.02 -17.45 -17.45
N GLY A 130 5.98 -16.22 -17.95
CA GLY A 130 4.80 -15.37 -17.89
C GLY A 130 3.70 -15.89 -18.80
N THR A 131 4.07 -16.28 -20.03
CA THR A 131 3.15 -16.90 -20.99
C THR A 131 2.54 -18.19 -20.43
N ASP A 132 3.36 -19.08 -19.86
CA ASP A 132 2.93 -20.33 -19.25
C ASP A 132 2.03 -20.08 -18.03
N LEU A 133 2.35 -19.09 -17.19
CA LEU A 133 1.54 -18.74 -16.01
C LEU A 133 0.14 -18.26 -16.40
N ILE A 134 0.03 -17.35 -17.38
CA ILE A 134 -1.26 -16.85 -17.85
C ILE A 134 -2.07 -17.98 -18.49
N ALA A 135 -1.43 -18.83 -19.29
CA ALA A 135 -2.09 -20.01 -19.86
C ALA A 135 -2.59 -20.99 -18.77
N ALA A 136 -1.80 -21.20 -17.71
CA ALA A 136 -2.14 -22.08 -16.61
C ALA A 136 -3.26 -21.55 -15.71
N VAL A 137 -3.37 -20.22 -15.54
CA VAL A 137 -4.46 -19.56 -14.81
C VAL A 137 -5.78 -19.60 -15.58
N GLY A 138 -5.72 -19.51 -16.90
CA GLY A 138 -6.88 -19.52 -17.79
C GLY A 138 -7.61 -18.18 -17.88
N ALA A 139 -8.60 -18.11 -18.78
CA ALA A 139 -9.26 -16.85 -19.16
C ALA A 139 -10.10 -16.20 -18.05
N LYS A 140 -10.54 -16.96 -17.04
CA LYS A 140 -11.35 -16.46 -15.93
C LYS A 140 -10.63 -16.73 -14.60
N PRO A 141 -9.87 -15.77 -14.08
CA PRO A 141 -9.21 -15.96 -12.80
C PRO A 141 -10.25 -15.99 -11.67
N ASN A 142 -10.08 -16.93 -10.76
CA ASN A 142 -10.84 -17.03 -9.51
C ASN A 142 -9.96 -16.53 -8.36
N LYS A 143 -10.52 -16.39 -7.16
CA LYS A 143 -9.75 -15.94 -5.98
C LYS A 143 -8.40 -16.67 -5.79
N GLN A 144 -8.37 -17.99 -6.01
CA GLN A 144 -7.16 -18.80 -5.87
C GLN A 144 -6.12 -18.45 -6.93
N THR A 145 -6.51 -18.43 -8.20
CA THR A 145 -5.58 -18.13 -9.29
C THR A 145 -5.16 -16.66 -9.30
N THR A 146 -6.03 -15.73 -8.90
CA THR A 146 -5.67 -14.32 -8.67
C THR A 146 -4.66 -14.19 -7.53
N ALA A 147 -4.76 -14.98 -6.45
CA ALA A 147 -3.77 -14.97 -5.38
C ALA A 147 -2.41 -15.49 -5.85
N VAL A 148 -2.39 -16.53 -6.71
CA VAL A 148 -1.15 -17.00 -7.35
C VAL A 148 -0.56 -15.90 -8.23
N LEU A 149 -1.35 -15.23 -9.07
CA LEU A 149 -0.89 -14.07 -9.86
C LEU A 149 -0.34 -12.95 -8.98
N ALA A 150 -1.00 -12.65 -7.86
CA ALA A 150 -0.53 -11.65 -6.89
C ALA A 150 0.79 -12.07 -6.23
N ALA A 151 0.99 -13.37 -5.95
CA ALA A 151 2.25 -13.90 -5.44
C ALA A 151 3.37 -13.73 -6.47
N PHE A 152 3.13 -14.06 -7.74
CA PHE A 152 4.09 -13.83 -8.84
C PHE A 152 4.37 -12.34 -9.07
N ALA A 153 3.36 -11.48 -8.94
CA ALA A 153 3.56 -10.03 -9.03
C ALA A 153 4.41 -9.47 -7.88
N LEU A 154 4.33 -10.09 -6.69
CA LEU A 154 5.01 -9.66 -5.47
C LEU A 154 6.44 -10.21 -5.36
N PHE A 155 6.64 -11.50 -5.64
CA PHE A 155 7.90 -12.21 -5.43
C PHE A 155 8.65 -12.52 -6.74
N GLY A 156 8.04 -12.27 -7.90
CA GLY A 156 8.64 -12.54 -9.20
C GLY A 156 8.85 -14.05 -9.42
N VAL A 157 10.00 -14.41 -9.99
CA VAL A 157 10.37 -15.82 -10.29
C VAL A 157 10.40 -16.68 -9.03
N ARG A 158 10.71 -16.11 -7.86
CA ARG A 158 10.75 -16.83 -6.59
C ARG A 158 9.38 -17.18 -6.02
N ALA A 159 8.30 -16.72 -6.64
CA ALA A 159 6.96 -17.04 -6.17
C ALA A 159 6.70 -18.54 -6.13
N SER A 160 7.25 -19.32 -7.07
CA SER A 160 7.11 -20.78 -7.04
C SER A 160 7.71 -21.40 -5.78
N GLU A 161 8.93 -20.99 -5.40
CA GLU A 161 9.59 -21.45 -4.17
C GLU A 161 8.73 -21.17 -2.93
N TRP A 162 8.24 -19.93 -2.79
CA TRP A 162 7.42 -19.54 -1.63
C TRP A 162 6.05 -20.23 -1.59
N LEU A 163 5.46 -20.53 -2.75
CA LEU A 163 4.18 -21.22 -2.83
C LEU A 163 4.30 -22.70 -2.47
N ASP A 164 5.46 -23.31 -2.72
CA ASP A 164 5.76 -24.69 -2.35
C ASP A 164 6.22 -24.82 -0.88
N GLU A 165 7.09 -23.93 -0.42
CA GLU A 165 7.72 -24.03 0.91
C GLU A 165 6.87 -23.44 2.04
N ASP A 166 6.30 -22.25 1.85
CA ASP A 166 5.59 -21.52 2.91
C ASP A 166 4.40 -20.70 2.36
N PRO A 167 3.30 -21.37 1.98
CA PRO A 167 2.10 -20.70 1.50
C PRO A 167 1.45 -19.79 2.57
N ARG A 168 1.71 -20.01 3.86
CA ARG A 168 1.19 -19.16 4.95
C ARG A 168 1.77 -17.77 4.86
N ARG A 169 3.08 -17.68 4.68
CA ARG A 169 3.79 -16.40 4.52
C ARG A 169 3.27 -15.63 3.31
N VAL A 170 2.97 -16.31 2.21
CA VAL A 170 2.39 -15.68 1.01
C VAL A 170 1.04 -15.04 1.34
N VAL A 171 0.12 -15.77 1.98
CA VAL A 171 -1.20 -15.24 2.37
C VAL A 171 -1.07 -14.05 3.31
N GLU A 172 -0.17 -14.12 4.30
CA GLU A 172 0.05 -13.04 5.26
C GLU A 172 0.57 -11.76 4.58
N GLN A 173 1.52 -11.90 3.65
CA GLN A 173 2.04 -10.76 2.88
C GLN A 173 0.98 -10.15 1.96
N LEU A 174 0.15 -10.97 1.31
CA LEU A 174 -0.95 -10.49 0.48
C LEU A 174 -1.97 -9.71 1.32
N ARG A 175 -2.30 -10.21 2.52
CA ARG A 175 -3.23 -9.56 3.44
C ARG A 175 -2.71 -8.21 3.91
N GLN A 176 -1.47 -8.17 4.41
CA GLN A 176 -0.84 -6.92 4.86
C GLN A 176 -0.81 -5.86 3.75
N ARG A 177 -0.62 -6.25 2.49
CA ARG A 177 -0.65 -5.31 1.36
C ARG A 177 -2.06 -4.87 0.98
N GLN A 178 -3.03 -5.77 1.01
CA GLN A 178 -4.44 -5.42 0.76
C GLN A 178 -4.94 -4.40 1.79
N ASP A 179 -4.57 -4.57 3.07
CA ASP A 179 -4.94 -3.67 4.16
C ASP A 179 -4.26 -2.30 4.02
N ARG A 180 -2.98 -2.26 3.66
CA ARG A 180 -2.25 -1.00 3.39
C ARG A 180 -2.84 -0.24 2.21
N SER A 181 -3.23 -0.95 1.14
CA SER A 181 -3.87 -0.34 -0.03
C SER A 181 -5.29 0.14 0.27
N GLY A 182 -6.04 -0.54 1.15
CA GLY A 182 -7.33 -0.07 1.68
C GLY A 182 -7.20 1.18 2.55
N SER A 183 -6.24 1.18 3.47
CA SER A 183 -5.97 2.32 4.37
C SER A 183 -5.53 3.57 3.61
N ARG A 184 -4.69 3.44 2.56
CA ARG A 184 -4.32 4.58 1.68
C ARG A 184 -5.51 5.18 0.93
N ARG A 185 -6.55 4.40 0.63
CA ARG A 185 -7.80 4.91 0.02
C ARG A 185 -8.67 5.65 1.04
N GLN A 186 -8.71 5.22 2.30
CA GLN A 186 -9.38 5.96 3.39
C GLN A 186 -8.61 7.21 3.84
N GLY A 187 -7.27 7.19 3.78
CA GLY A 187 -6.41 8.34 4.05
C GLY A 187 -6.38 9.38 2.92
N ARG A 188 -7.04 9.11 1.78
CA ARG A 188 -7.31 10.08 0.72
C ARG A 188 -8.65 10.79 0.93
N ARG A 189 -9.04 11.05 2.18
CA ARG A 189 -9.77 12.28 2.48
C ARG A 189 -8.74 13.39 2.34
N THR A 190 -8.68 13.97 1.15
CA THR A 190 -7.80 15.07 0.85
C THR A 190 -8.04 16.17 1.87
N ARG A 191 -6.96 16.82 2.31
CA ARG A 191 -6.92 18.02 3.16
C ARG A 191 -7.87 19.16 2.70
N THR A 192 -8.48 19.02 1.53
CA THR A 192 -9.53 19.88 0.98
C THR A 192 -10.89 19.72 1.66
N ASP A 193 -11.23 18.53 2.18
CA ASP A 193 -12.51 18.32 2.88
C ASP A 193 -12.50 18.92 4.30
N GLN A 194 -11.36 18.87 5.00
CA GLN A 194 -11.20 19.56 6.28
C GLN A 194 -11.22 21.10 6.15
N ARG A 195 -11.05 21.64 4.95
CA ARG A 195 -11.11 23.08 4.70
C ARG A 195 -12.53 23.60 4.43
N GLN A 196 -13.51 22.72 4.22
CA GLN A 196 -14.90 23.15 4.04
C GLN A 196 -15.60 23.48 5.37
N THR A 197 -15.20 22.84 6.47
CA THR A 197 -15.75 23.17 7.80
C THR A 197 -15.17 24.46 8.37
N ASP A 198 -13.92 24.82 8.02
CA ASP A 198 -13.26 26.04 8.52
C ASP A 198 -13.57 27.30 7.71
N ARG A 199 -14.14 27.18 6.49
CA ARG A 199 -14.44 28.32 5.61
C ARG A 199 -15.87 28.85 5.69
N GLN A 200 -16.73 28.22 6.49
CA GLN A 200 -18.10 28.71 6.69
C GLN A 200 -18.16 29.92 7.65
N ASP A 201 -17.07 30.28 8.34
CA ASP A 201 -17.07 31.38 9.31
C ASP A 201 -16.61 32.74 8.74
N ASP A 202 -15.83 32.77 7.64
CA ASP A 202 -15.30 34.02 7.08
C ASP A 202 -16.34 34.89 6.35
N GLY A 203 -17.40 34.28 5.81
CA GLY A 203 -18.49 35.00 5.13
C GLY A 203 -19.45 35.69 6.10
N ASP A 204 -19.40 35.31 7.37
CA ASP A 204 -20.42 35.57 8.37
C ASP A 204 -20.01 36.70 9.33
N ALA A 205 -18.71 37.01 9.38
CA ALA A 205 -18.16 38.21 10.02
C ALA A 205 -18.36 39.51 9.20
N ARG A 206 -18.71 39.40 7.91
CA ARG A 206 -18.96 40.57 7.03
C ARG A 206 -20.38 41.12 7.09
N ASP A 207 -21.33 40.34 7.60
CA ASP A 207 -22.74 40.76 7.71
C ASP A 207 -23.09 41.05 9.19
N PRO A 208 -23.23 42.33 9.58
CA PRO A 208 -23.48 42.73 10.97
C PRO A 208 -24.81 42.17 11.50
N ARG A 209 -25.80 41.94 10.63
CA ARG A 209 -27.09 41.37 11.01
C ARG A 209 -26.94 39.91 11.42
N ARG A 210 -26.16 39.12 10.68
CA ARG A 210 -25.91 37.72 10.99
C ARG A 210 -25.06 37.55 12.24
N ALA A 211 -24.07 38.42 12.42
CA ALA A 211 -23.28 38.47 13.65
C ALA A 211 -24.17 38.70 14.89
N ALA A 212 -25.13 39.63 14.80
CA ALA A 212 -26.09 39.90 15.88
C ALA A 212 -27.06 38.72 16.14
N LEU A 213 -27.55 38.05 15.09
CA LEU A 213 -28.39 36.85 15.24
C LEU A 213 -27.64 35.70 15.93
N ARG A 214 -26.35 35.53 15.64
CA ARG A 214 -25.49 34.54 16.28
C ARG A 214 -25.30 34.80 17.78
N VAL A 215 -25.15 36.07 18.18
CA VAL A 215 -25.08 36.45 19.60
C VAL A 215 -26.38 36.08 20.34
N LEU A 216 -27.53 36.13 19.65
CA LEU A 216 -28.81 35.67 20.17
C LEU A 216 -29.04 34.15 20.02
N GLY A 217 -28.13 33.43 19.37
CA GLY A 217 -28.25 31.98 19.13
C GLY A 217 -29.33 31.61 18.11
N LEU A 218 -29.59 32.48 17.13
CA LEU A 218 -30.63 32.34 16.13
C LEU A 218 -30.06 32.17 14.72
N ASP A 219 -30.80 31.47 13.86
CA ASP A 219 -30.47 31.28 12.45
C ASP A 219 -30.64 32.58 11.64
N ALA A 220 -29.97 32.65 10.47
CA ALA A 220 -30.00 33.81 9.57
C ALA A 220 -31.41 34.19 9.07
N ASN A 221 -32.39 33.27 9.15
CA ASN A 221 -33.77 33.46 8.73
C ASN A 221 -34.75 33.68 9.89
N ALA A 222 -34.26 33.94 11.11
CA ALA A 222 -35.11 34.11 12.28
C ALA A 222 -36.04 35.32 12.15
N SER A 223 -37.28 35.14 12.59
CA SER A 223 -38.33 36.14 12.61
C SER A 223 -38.16 37.13 13.78
N LEU A 224 -38.77 38.31 13.66
CA LEU A 224 -38.73 39.34 14.71
C LEU A 224 -39.37 38.86 16.04
N ALA A 225 -40.31 37.92 15.98
CA ALA A 225 -40.89 37.28 17.16
C ALA A 225 -39.87 36.39 17.89
N GLU A 226 -39.11 35.59 17.14
CA GLU A 226 -38.04 34.72 17.67
C GLU A 226 -36.89 35.55 18.26
N ILE A 227 -36.50 36.64 17.60
CA ILE A 227 -35.50 37.59 18.10
C ILE A 227 -35.90 38.16 19.47
N LYS A 228 -37.15 38.61 19.61
CA LYS A 228 -37.69 39.12 20.89
C LYS A 228 -37.79 38.05 21.98
N GLN A 229 -38.01 36.79 21.60
CA GLN A 229 -38.09 35.69 22.55
C GLN A 229 -36.69 35.28 23.05
N ALA A 230 -35.72 35.16 22.13
CA ALA A 230 -34.34 34.84 22.45
C ALA A 230 -33.70 35.91 23.34
N HIS A 231 -33.92 37.19 23.01
CA HIS A 231 -33.46 38.32 23.82
C HIS A 231 -33.98 38.25 25.26
N ARG A 232 -35.30 38.05 25.45
CA ARG A 232 -35.89 37.91 26.79
C ARG A 232 -35.34 36.73 27.58
N LYS A 233 -35.04 35.61 26.89
CA LYS A 233 -34.44 34.42 27.51
C LYS A 233 -33.01 34.69 27.97
N LEU A 234 -32.19 35.28 27.10
CA LEU A 234 -30.77 35.58 27.38
C LEU A 234 -30.61 36.69 28.42
N VAL A 235 -31.47 37.71 28.41
CA VAL A 235 -31.50 38.77 29.43
C VAL A 235 -31.78 38.20 30.82
N LYS A 236 -32.75 37.29 30.95
CA LYS A 236 -33.04 36.63 32.23
C LYS A 236 -31.88 35.75 32.72
N GLN A 237 -31.11 35.17 31.79
CA GLN A 237 -29.98 34.31 32.11
C GLN A 237 -28.71 35.08 32.49
N HIS A 238 -28.46 36.22 31.83
CA HIS A 238 -27.25 37.01 32.02
C HIS A 238 -27.48 38.31 32.82
N HIS A 239 -28.62 38.45 33.49
CA HIS A 239 -28.93 39.64 34.28
C HIS A 239 -27.91 39.82 35.43
N PRO A 240 -27.28 40.99 35.58
CA PRO A 240 -26.29 41.22 36.64
C PRO A 240 -26.87 41.01 38.04
N ASP A 241 -28.13 41.40 38.25
CA ASP A 241 -28.80 41.21 39.56
C ASP A 241 -29.13 39.75 39.89
N LEU A 242 -29.06 38.84 38.91
CA LEU A 242 -29.27 37.40 39.09
C LEU A 242 -27.94 36.62 39.06
N GLY A 243 -26.81 37.30 39.20
CA GLY A 243 -25.46 36.69 39.17
C GLY A 243 -24.90 36.46 37.77
N GLY A 244 -25.49 37.08 36.73
CA GLY A 244 -25.03 37.02 35.35
C GLY A 244 -23.87 37.97 35.04
N SER A 245 -23.15 37.70 33.94
CA SER A 245 -22.06 38.56 33.49
C SER A 245 -22.58 39.84 32.84
N ALA A 246 -22.18 41.00 33.40
CA ALA A 246 -22.47 42.32 32.84
C ALA A 246 -21.94 42.52 31.40
N GLU A 247 -20.91 41.78 31.00
CA GLU A 247 -20.40 41.80 29.62
C GLU A 247 -21.27 40.98 28.67
N ALA A 248 -21.81 39.85 29.12
CA ALA A 248 -22.75 39.06 28.34
C ALA A 248 -24.08 39.79 28.15
N PHE A 249 -24.57 40.46 29.19
CA PHE A 249 -25.77 41.29 29.12
C PHE A 249 -25.64 42.43 28.10
N ARG A 250 -24.52 43.17 28.13
CA ARG A 250 -24.25 44.24 27.15
C ARG A 250 -24.24 43.71 25.72
N ARG A 251 -23.51 42.62 25.45
CA ARG A 251 -23.45 42.00 24.12
C ARG A 251 -24.82 41.59 23.58
N VAL A 252 -25.67 41.00 24.42
CA VAL A 252 -27.03 40.58 24.05
C VAL A 252 -27.92 41.79 23.74
N ASN A 253 -27.82 42.87 24.50
CA ASN A 253 -28.59 44.10 24.25
C ASN A 253 -28.14 44.82 22.98
N GLU A 254 -26.83 44.95 22.75
CA GLU A 254 -26.28 45.55 21.53
C GLU A 254 -26.71 44.77 20.28
N ALA A 255 -26.64 43.43 20.33
CA ALA A 255 -27.12 42.58 19.25
C ALA A 255 -28.61 42.77 18.98
N TYR A 256 -29.46 42.80 20.01
CA TYR A 256 -30.90 43.04 19.84
C TYR A 256 -31.21 44.42 19.24
N GLN A 257 -30.53 45.48 19.71
CA GLN A 257 -30.70 46.83 19.17
C GLN A 257 -30.34 46.90 17.69
N SER A 258 -29.24 46.28 17.27
CA SER A 258 -28.82 46.25 15.86
C SER A 258 -29.79 45.52 14.93
N LEU A 259 -30.67 44.66 15.45
CA LEU A 259 -31.64 43.87 14.68
C LEU A 259 -33.04 44.50 14.62
N VAL A 260 -33.34 45.45 15.51
CA VAL A 260 -34.67 46.04 15.67
C VAL A 260 -34.69 47.53 15.29
N GLN A 261 -33.52 48.14 15.04
CA GLN A 261 -33.38 49.52 14.57
C GLN A 261 -33.84 49.71 13.12
#